data_AF-G2RCY6-F1
#
_entry.id   AF-G2RCY6-F1
#
_cell.length_a   1.000
_cell.length_b   1.000
_cell.length_c   1.000
_cell.angle_alpha   90.00
_cell.angle_beta   90.00
_cell.angle_gamma   90.00
#
_symmetry.space_group_name_H-M   'P 1'
#
loop_
_entity.id
_entity.type
_entity.pdbx_description
1 polymer ?
#
loop_
_entity_poly.entity_id
_entity_poly.type
_entity_poly.pdbx_seq_one_letter_code
_entity_poly.pdbx_strand_id
1 'polypeptide(L)'
;MPAQGQGPTGGMAGEKKVKKPPAAPRPSSSVLLISPTNQVLLLHRVHTSSAFASAHVFPGGNLSAYHDGPLPAPDSPLLHEDGPAYRLAAIRETFEESGILLAKKAGSSRDQGLLHVPDDVREAGRKQVHGNKIRFTEWLEGLGGEPDVGMSPHTDWRWCVPSRLGEPH
;
A
#
# COMPACT_ATOMS: atom_id res chain seq x y z
N MET A 1 23.06 -48.00 58.42
CA MET A 1 23.87 -46.78 58.21
C MET A 1 24.38 -46.79 56.78
N PRO A 2 24.34 -45.68 56.01
CA PRO A 2 23.23 -44.92 55.37
C PRO A 2 23.05 -45.34 53.87
N ALA A 3 21.89 -45.25 53.21
CA ALA A 3 21.10 -44.11 52.69
C ALA A 3 21.73 -43.34 51.49
N GLN A 4 20.95 -43.23 50.39
CA GLN A 4 20.91 -42.22 49.29
C GLN A 4 20.63 -42.92 47.94
N GLY A 5 19.74 -42.49 47.04
CA GLY A 5 18.84 -41.35 46.96
C GLY A 5 18.03 -41.47 45.65
N GLN A 6 16.79 -40.97 45.66
CA GLN A 6 15.86 -40.92 44.52
C GLN A 6 16.34 -39.96 43.42
N GLY A 7 15.92 -40.21 42.18
CA GLY A 7 15.81 -39.20 41.14
C GLY A 7 14.76 -39.59 40.11
N PRO A 8 13.61 -38.88 39.99
CA PRO A 8 12.68 -39.06 38.90
C PRO A 8 13.20 -38.29 37.67
N THR A 9 13.31 -38.95 36.52
CA THR A 9 13.65 -38.27 35.26
C THR A 9 12.44 -37.48 34.78
N GLY A 10 12.52 -36.17 35.01
CA GLY A 10 11.56 -35.14 34.65
C GLY A 10 11.30 -35.06 33.15
N GLY A 11 10.07 -34.60 32.85
CA GLY A 11 9.47 -34.56 31.53
C GLY A 11 10.22 -33.73 30.49
N MET A 12 10.01 -34.13 29.23
CA MET A 12 10.48 -33.42 28.06
C MET A 12 9.78 -32.07 27.96
N ALA A 13 10.60 -31.03 28.04
CA ALA A 13 10.26 -29.63 27.84
C ALA A 13 9.70 -29.38 26.43
N GLY A 14 8.64 -28.57 26.37
CA GLY A 14 8.04 -28.11 25.13
C GLY A 14 9.03 -27.33 24.25
N GLU A 15 8.98 -27.60 22.95
CA GLU A 15 9.70 -26.86 21.92
C GLU A 15 9.32 -25.37 21.97
N LYS A 16 10.30 -24.52 22.30
CA LYS A 16 10.18 -23.07 22.13
C LYS A 16 10.09 -22.76 20.63
N LYS A 17 8.91 -22.34 20.16
CA LYS A 17 8.74 -21.74 18.83
C LYS A 17 9.69 -20.55 18.65
N VAL A 18 10.64 -20.68 17.74
CA VAL A 18 11.54 -19.60 17.32
C VAL A 18 10.69 -18.49 16.68
N LYS A 19 10.71 -17.29 17.29
CA LYS A 19 10.02 -16.11 16.74
C LYS A 19 10.73 -15.69 15.45
N LYS A 20 9.99 -15.67 14.33
CA LYS A 20 10.51 -15.13 13.05
C LYS A 20 10.90 -13.66 13.26
N PRO A 21 12.03 -13.21 12.67
CA PRO A 21 12.40 -11.80 12.72
C PRO A 21 11.29 -10.93 12.13
N PRO A 22 11.13 -9.68 12.62
CA PRO A 22 10.15 -8.75 12.07
C PRO A 22 10.31 -8.61 10.55
N ALA A 23 9.20 -8.60 9.81
CA ALA A 23 9.26 -8.37 8.38
C ALA A 23 9.88 -6.99 8.11
N ALA A 24 10.77 -6.93 7.11
CA ALA A 24 11.36 -5.66 6.69
C ALA A 24 10.25 -4.67 6.30
N PRO A 25 10.34 -3.40 6.72
CA PRO A 25 9.36 -2.38 6.38
C PRO A 25 9.25 -2.23 4.87
N ARG A 26 8.01 -2.15 4.37
CA ARG A 26 7.74 -1.96 2.94
C ARG A 26 7.19 -0.55 2.74
N PRO A 27 7.72 0.22 1.78
CA PRO A 27 7.16 1.53 1.46
C PRO A 27 5.77 1.34 0.86
N SER A 28 4.80 2.09 1.39
CA SER A 28 3.41 2.07 0.96
C SER A 28 2.86 3.48 0.89
N SER A 29 1.88 3.70 0.03
CA SER A 29 1.20 4.98 -0.16
C SER A 29 -0.32 4.80 -0.13
N SER A 30 -1.03 5.77 0.42
CA SER A 30 -2.49 5.78 0.52
C SER A 30 -3.04 7.16 0.21
N VAL A 31 -4.23 7.22 -0.39
CA VAL A 31 -4.89 8.48 -0.76
C VAL A 31 -6.14 8.72 0.07
N LEU A 32 -6.28 9.95 0.57
CA LEU A 32 -7.50 10.43 1.22
C LEU A 32 -8.25 11.32 0.23
N LEU A 33 -9.33 10.81 -0.36
CA LEU A 33 -10.21 11.62 -1.20
C LEU A 33 -11.28 12.28 -0.35
N ILE A 34 -11.30 13.60 -0.34
CA ILE A 34 -12.26 14.43 0.38
C ILE A 34 -13.05 15.25 -0.65
N SER A 35 -14.38 15.19 -0.59
CA SER A 35 -15.24 16.07 -1.39
C SER A 35 -15.22 17.51 -0.84
N PRO A 36 -15.63 18.52 -1.63
CA PRO A 36 -15.84 19.88 -1.12
C PRO A 36 -16.86 19.98 0.03
N THR A 37 -17.68 18.94 0.22
CA THR A 37 -18.65 18.80 1.31
C THR A 37 -18.12 17.99 2.50
N ASN A 38 -16.80 17.78 2.60
CA ASN A 38 -16.11 17.01 3.64
C ASN A 38 -16.53 15.53 3.73
N GLN A 39 -16.92 14.93 2.61
CA GLN A 39 -17.18 13.49 2.55
C GLN A 39 -15.91 12.76 2.13
N VAL A 40 -15.59 11.67 2.83
CA VAL A 40 -14.36 10.91 2.63
C VAL A 40 -14.67 9.60 1.92
N LEU A 41 -13.93 9.28 0.86
CA LEU A 41 -14.02 7.97 0.22
C LEU A 41 -13.34 6.90 1.08
N LEU A 42 -14.11 5.89 1.46
CA LEU A 42 -13.63 4.71 2.17
C LEU A 42 -13.96 3.47 1.34
N LEU A 43 -12.97 2.59 1.18
CA LEU A 43 -13.16 1.29 0.56
C LEU A 43 -13.49 0.25 1.63
N HIS A 44 -14.48 -0.59 1.33
CA HIS A 44 -14.83 -1.73 2.16
C HIS A 44 -14.18 -2.99 1.59
N ARG A 45 -13.20 -3.56 2.30
CA ARG A 45 -12.58 -4.82 1.89
C ARG A 45 -13.55 -5.97 2.11
N VAL A 46 -14.08 -6.54 1.02
CA VAL A 46 -14.81 -7.81 1.06
C VAL A 46 -13.81 -8.94 1.31
N HIS A 47 -13.94 -9.53 2.50
CA HIS A 47 -13.03 -10.49 3.11
C HIS A 47 -12.65 -11.68 2.22
N THR A 48 -11.33 -11.91 2.06
CA THR A 48 -10.74 -13.27 1.96
C THR A 48 -9.37 -13.40 2.66
N SER A 49 -8.92 -12.42 3.46
CA SER A 49 -7.62 -12.52 4.16
C SER A 49 -7.71 -12.12 5.64
N SER A 50 -7.13 -12.95 6.51
CA SER A 50 -7.28 -13.03 7.96
C SER A 50 -6.59 -11.92 8.77
N ALA A 51 -6.54 -10.69 8.24
CA ALA A 51 -6.07 -9.52 8.97
C ALA A 51 -6.95 -8.31 8.62
N PHE A 52 -7.65 -7.76 9.61
CA PHE A 52 -8.54 -6.58 9.50
C PHE A 52 -9.82 -6.80 8.70
N ALA A 53 -10.49 -7.89 9.05
CA ALA A 53 -11.92 -8.10 8.84
C ALA A 53 -12.75 -6.86 9.27
N SER A 54 -13.38 -6.17 8.31
CA SER A 54 -14.37 -5.09 8.53
C SER A 54 -13.83 -3.67 8.81
N ALA A 55 -12.62 -3.35 8.40
CA ALA A 55 -12.13 -1.97 8.43
C ALA A 55 -12.53 -1.21 7.14
N HIS A 56 -13.07 0.00 7.31
CA HIS A 56 -13.06 1.00 6.25
C HIS A 56 -11.61 1.45 6.07
N VAL A 57 -11.07 1.30 4.86
CA VAL A 57 -9.69 1.65 4.56
C VAL A 57 -9.64 2.70 3.46
N PHE A 58 -8.61 3.53 3.52
CA PHE A 58 -8.27 4.36 2.37
C PHE A 58 -7.68 3.50 1.27
N PRO A 59 -7.94 3.82 -0.02
CA PRO A 59 -7.25 3.18 -1.12
C PRO A 59 -5.74 3.36 -0.98
N GLY A 60 -4.99 2.28 -1.17
CA GLY A 60 -3.55 2.34 -1.08
C GLY A 60 -2.89 0.99 -0.91
N GLY A 61 -1.58 0.97 -1.15
CA GLY A 61 -0.80 -0.24 -1.20
C GLY A 61 0.69 0.01 -1.29
N ASN A 62 1.43 -1.04 -1.58
CA ASN A 62 2.89 -0.97 -1.63
C ASN A 62 3.34 -0.32 -2.93
N LEU A 63 4.47 0.38 -2.89
CA LEU A 63 5.12 0.84 -4.10
C LEU A 63 5.61 -0.37 -4.92
N SER A 64 5.49 -0.27 -6.24
CA SER A 64 5.95 -1.26 -7.19
C SER A 64 7.05 -0.69 -8.07
N ALA A 65 8.23 -1.30 -8.06
CA ALA A 65 9.33 -0.86 -8.93
C ALA A 65 8.98 -0.93 -10.44
N TYR A 66 8.05 -1.81 -10.79
CA TYR A 66 7.58 -1.98 -12.18
C TYR A 66 6.68 -0.82 -12.64
N HIS A 67 5.81 -0.33 -11.76
CA HIS A 67 4.85 0.74 -12.10
C HIS A 67 5.33 2.14 -11.69
N ASP A 68 5.93 2.26 -10.51
CA ASP A 68 6.11 3.52 -9.81
C ASP A 68 7.55 4.08 -9.96
N GLY A 69 8.44 3.31 -10.59
CA GLY A 69 9.84 3.67 -10.82
C GLY A 69 10.82 3.11 -9.78
N PRO A 70 12.09 3.55 -9.79
CA PRO A 70 13.11 3.03 -8.87
C PRO A 70 12.72 3.33 -7.42
N LEU A 71 12.69 2.28 -6.60
CA LEU A 71 12.41 2.39 -5.18
C LEU A 71 13.70 2.73 -4.41
N PRO A 72 13.65 3.63 -3.41
CA PRO A 72 14.76 3.84 -2.50
C PRO A 72 15.17 2.54 -1.81
N ALA A 73 16.46 2.40 -1.48
CA ALA A 73 16.93 1.26 -0.71
C ALA A 73 16.25 1.22 0.69
N PRO A 74 16.00 0.04 1.28
CA PRO A 74 15.27 -0.09 2.55
C PRO A 74 15.92 0.63 3.74
N ASP A 75 17.22 0.91 3.66
CA ASP A 75 18.05 1.60 4.65
C ASP A 75 18.29 3.08 4.32
N SER A 76 17.77 3.55 3.18
CA SER A 76 17.94 4.93 2.75
C SER A 76 16.98 5.87 3.47
N PRO A 77 17.43 7.04 3.97
CA PRO A 77 16.55 8.09 4.48
C PRO A 77 15.50 8.55 3.45
N LEU A 78 15.83 8.44 2.15
CA LEU A 78 14.94 8.77 1.04
C LEU A 78 13.70 7.86 0.99
N LEU A 79 13.73 6.69 1.62
CA LEU A 79 12.55 5.84 1.79
C LEU A 79 11.46 6.57 2.57
N HIS A 80 11.83 7.49 3.46
CA HIS A 80 10.88 8.23 4.25
C HIS A 80 10.47 9.55 3.61
N GLU A 81 11.08 9.96 2.50
CA GLU A 81 10.78 11.22 1.81
C GLU A 81 9.62 11.04 0.82
N ASP A 82 8.65 11.96 0.87
CA ASP A 82 7.59 12.01 -0.14
C ASP A 82 8.19 12.36 -1.50
N GLY A 83 7.67 11.73 -2.55
CA GLY A 83 8.17 11.88 -3.89
C GLY A 83 7.18 11.44 -4.95
N PRO A 84 7.49 11.70 -6.23
CA PRO A 84 6.60 11.36 -7.35
C PRO A 84 6.21 9.87 -7.37
N ALA A 85 7.10 8.96 -6.96
CA ALA A 85 6.83 7.53 -6.88
C ALA A 85 5.73 7.19 -5.85
N TYR A 86 5.72 7.83 -4.69
CA TYR A 86 4.68 7.64 -3.67
C TYR A 86 3.31 8.13 -4.16
N ARG A 87 3.28 9.27 -4.85
CA ARG A 87 2.04 9.83 -5.40
C ARG A 87 1.51 8.96 -6.54
N LEU A 88 2.40 8.49 -7.41
CA LEU A 88 2.07 7.57 -8.50
C LEU A 88 1.50 6.26 -7.96
N ALA A 89 2.13 5.68 -6.93
CA ALA A 89 1.65 4.48 -6.27
C ALA A 89 0.24 4.68 -5.67
N ALA A 90 -0.01 5.80 -4.98
CA ALA A 90 -1.35 6.08 -4.44
C ALA A 90 -2.42 6.17 -5.54
N ILE A 91 -2.11 6.84 -6.65
CA ILE A 91 -3.03 6.97 -7.79
C ILE A 91 -3.28 5.61 -8.44
N ARG A 92 -2.23 4.83 -8.67
CA ARG A 92 -2.31 3.47 -9.23
C ARG A 92 -3.15 2.56 -8.34
N GLU A 93 -2.86 2.50 -7.04
CA GLU A 93 -3.60 1.67 -6.08
C GLU A 93 -5.07 2.11 -5.98
N THR A 94 -5.34 3.42 -6.00
CA THR A 94 -6.71 3.94 -6.05
C THR A 94 -7.44 3.45 -7.30
N PHE A 95 -6.78 3.48 -8.46
CA PHE A 95 -7.34 2.97 -9.70
C PHE A 95 -7.58 1.46 -9.65
N GLU A 96 -6.64 0.68 -9.14
CA GLU A 96 -6.75 -0.77 -9.01
C GLU A 96 -7.85 -1.21 -8.03
N GLU A 97 -7.98 -0.57 -6.88
CA GLU A 97 -8.92 -0.97 -5.82
C GLU A 97 -10.34 -0.41 -6.04
N SER A 98 -10.46 0.84 -6.51
CA SER A 98 -11.76 1.54 -6.61
C SER A 98 -12.24 1.77 -8.04
N GLY A 99 -11.37 1.68 -9.05
CA GLY A 99 -11.67 2.06 -10.43
C GLY A 99 -11.71 3.58 -10.66
N ILE A 100 -11.48 4.40 -9.63
CA ILE A 100 -11.39 5.85 -9.76
C ILE A 100 -10.05 6.21 -10.38
N LEU A 101 -10.10 6.94 -11.49
CA LEU A 101 -8.90 7.37 -12.20
C LEU A 101 -8.57 8.84 -11.90
N LEU A 102 -7.45 9.06 -11.23
CA LEU A 102 -6.89 10.39 -10.97
C LEU A 102 -5.80 10.71 -12.01
N ALA A 103 -6.25 10.99 -13.23
CA ALA A 103 -5.38 11.36 -14.34
C ALA A 103 -5.88 12.63 -15.02
N LYS A 104 -4.97 13.38 -15.65
CA LYS A 104 -5.27 14.55 -16.47
C LYS A 104 -4.81 14.31 -17.89
N LYS A 105 -5.30 15.12 -18.83
CA LYS A 105 -4.81 15.07 -20.21
C LYS A 105 -3.34 15.52 -20.23
N ALA A 106 -2.51 14.83 -21.00
CA ALA A 106 -1.09 15.15 -21.12
C ALA A 106 -0.91 16.61 -21.56
N GLY A 107 -0.07 17.36 -20.84
CA GLY A 107 0.17 18.79 -21.11
C GLY A 107 -0.97 19.76 -20.72
N SER A 108 -2.05 19.27 -20.11
CA SER A 108 -3.14 20.12 -19.60
C SER A 108 -2.94 20.48 -18.12
N SER A 109 -3.44 21.65 -17.72
CA SER A 109 -3.64 22.00 -16.30
C SER A 109 -4.79 21.18 -15.71
N ARG A 110 -4.72 20.91 -14.41
CA ARG A 110 -5.80 20.25 -13.65
C ARG A 110 -7.14 21.00 -13.76
N ASP A 111 -7.10 22.33 -13.94
CA ASP A 111 -8.29 23.16 -14.09
C ASP A 111 -9.10 22.84 -15.36
N GLN A 112 -8.48 22.16 -16.33
CA GLN A 112 -9.15 21.68 -17.54
C GLN A 112 -9.90 20.36 -17.33
N GLY A 113 -9.90 19.84 -16.10
CA GLY A 113 -10.60 18.62 -15.71
C GLY A 113 -9.74 17.36 -15.76
N LEU A 114 -10.29 16.27 -15.20
CA LEU A 114 -9.69 14.94 -15.23
C LEU A 114 -9.91 14.28 -16.60
N LEU A 115 -9.03 13.35 -16.96
CA LEU A 115 -9.15 12.52 -18.15
C LEU A 115 -10.41 11.65 -18.05
N HIS A 116 -11.34 11.86 -18.97
CA HIS A 116 -12.51 11.01 -19.10
C HIS A 116 -12.19 9.78 -19.96
N VAL A 117 -12.31 8.59 -19.37
CA VAL A 117 -12.11 7.30 -20.03
C VAL A 117 -13.42 6.51 -19.97
N PRO A 118 -13.93 5.97 -21.10
CA PRO A 118 -15.10 5.11 -21.11
C PRO A 118 -14.98 3.94 -20.12
N ASP A 119 -16.09 3.56 -19.49
CA ASP A 119 -16.10 2.57 -18.41
C ASP A 119 -15.54 1.20 -18.84
N ASP A 120 -15.81 0.76 -20.06
CA ASP A 120 -15.32 -0.49 -20.64
C ASP A 120 -13.79 -0.47 -20.81
N VAL A 121 -13.25 0.62 -21.35
CA VAL A 121 -11.81 0.84 -21.51
C VAL A 121 -11.13 0.94 -20.15
N ARG A 122 -11.76 1.64 -19.20
CA ARG A 122 -11.27 1.82 -17.84
C ARG A 122 -11.16 0.49 -17.10
N GLU A 123 -12.22 -0.33 -17.12
CA GLU A 123 -12.22 -1.64 -16.46
C GLU A 123 -11.27 -2.65 -17.15
N ALA A 124 -11.15 -2.60 -18.48
CA ALA A 124 -10.15 -3.40 -19.19
C ALA A 124 -8.73 -2.99 -18.83
N GLY A 125 -8.46 -1.68 -18.76
CA GLY A 125 -7.19 -1.11 -18.29
C GLY A 125 -6.85 -1.53 -16.88
N ARG A 126 -7.82 -1.41 -15.96
CA ARG A 126 -7.70 -1.81 -14.55
C ARG A 126 -7.26 -3.26 -14.41
N LYS A 127 -7.87 -4.19 -15.14
CA LYS A 127 -7.48 -5.63 -15.12
C LYS A 127 -6.07 -5.86 -15.64
N GLN A 128 -5.63 -5.09 -16.63
CA GLN A 128 -4.29 -5.21 -17.20
C GLN A 128 -3.22 -4.65 -16.26
N VAL A 129 -3.48 -3.49 -15.66
CA VAL A 129 -2.59 -2.85 -14.69
C VAL A 129 -2.47 -3.72 -13.44
N HIS A 130 -3.59 -4.14 -12.85
CA HIS A 130 -3.59 -5.03 -11.68
C HIS A 130 -2.92 -6.38 -11.95
N GLY A 131 -3.04 -6.88 -13.19
CA GLY A 131 -2.37 -8.11 -13.64
C GLY A 131 -0.90 -7.95 -13.99
N ASN A 132 -0.29 -6.77 -13.79
CA ASN A 132 1.07 -6.41 -14.23
C ASN A 132 1.33 -6.71 -15.73
N LYS A 133 0.30 -6.61 -16.59
CA LYS A 133 0.42 -6.85 -18.03
C LYS A 133 0.91 -5.63 -18.80
N ILE A 134 0.62 -4.45 -18.28
CA ILE A 134 1.03 -3.14 -18.81
C ILE A 134 1.39 -2.23 -17.64
N ARG A 135 2.37 -1.35 -17.82
CA ARG A 135 2.67 -0.35 -16.80
C ARG A 135 1.53 0.67 -16.74
N PHE A 136 1.31 1.24 -15.55
CA PHE A 136 0.20 2.16 -15.33
C PHE A 136 0.39 3.46 -16.14
N THR A 137 1.62 3.97 -16.18
CA THR A 137 1.98 5.16 -16.97
C THR A 137 1.84 4.90 -18.47
N GLU A 138 2.31 3.76 -18.98
CA GLU A 138 2.18 3.38 -20.40
C GLU A 138 0.71 3.28 -20.83
N TRP A 139 -0.13 2.68 -19.98
CA TRP A 139 -1.56 2.59 -20.25
C TRP A 139 -2.21 3.98 -20.34
N LEU A 140 -1.85 4.89 -19.45
CA LEU A 140 -2.34 6.27 -19.47
C LEU A 140 -1.83 7.06 -20.67
N GLU A 141 -0.56 6.93 -21.00
CA GLU A 141 0.05 7.56 -22.18
C GLU A 141 -0.64 7.12 -23.47
N GLY A 142 -1.00 5.83 -23.56
CA GLY A 142 -1.79 5.30 -24.68
C GLY A 142 -3.19 5.92 -24.82
N LEU A 143 -3.73 6.48 -23.74
CA LEU A 143 -4.99 7.22 -23.72
C LEU A 143 -4.79 8.74 -23.86
N GLY A 144 -3.56 9.22 -24.02
CA GLY A 144 -3.21 10.64 -24.08
C GLY A 144 -3.30 11.34 -22.72
N GLY A 145 -3.20 10.58 -21.63
CA GLY A 145 -3.25 11.08 -20.26
C GLY A 145 -1.94 10.91 -19.51
N GLU A 146 -1.83 11.63 -18.40
CA GLU A 146 -0.76 11.49 -17.43
C GLU A 146 -1.35 11.44 -16.00
N PRO A 147 -0.72 10.72 -15.07
CA PRO A 147 -1.18 10.68 -13.68
C PRO A 147 -1.08 12.06 -13.05
N ASP A 148 -2.08 12.46 -12.26
CA ASP A 148 -2.09 13.77 -11.59
C ASP A 148 -1.23 13.76 -10.32
N VAL A 149 0.09 13.62 -10.48
CA VAL A 149 1.06 13.62 -9.37
C VAL A 149 1.24 15.01 -8.71
N GLY A 150 0.65 16.06 -9.30
CA GLY A 150 0.67 17.42 -8.78
C GLY A 150 -0.36 17.71 -7.69
N MET A 151 -1.05 16.68 -7.18
CA MET A 151 -1.98 16.81 -6.06
C MET A 151 -1.31 17.53 -4.89
N SER A 152 -1.76 18.76 -4.61
CA SER A 152 -1.28 19.52 -3.46
C SER A 152 -1.70 18.77 -2.20
N PRO A 153 -0.77 18.18 -1.43
CA PRO A 153 -1.12 17.43 -0.25
C PRO A 153 -1.68 18.43 0.77
N HIS A 154 -3.01 18.46 0.94
CA HIS A 154 -3.60 19.26 2.00
C HIS A 154 -3.26 18.70 3.38
N THR A 155 -2.81 17.43 3.45
CA THR A 155 -2.23 16.83 4.65
C THR A 155 -1.39 15.59 4.27
N ASP A 156 -0.07 15.63 4.49
CA ASP A 156 0.84 14.47 4.40
C ASP A 156 0.88 13.79 5.78
N TRP A 157 0.40 12.55 5.86
CA TRP A 157 0.36 11.75 7.09
C TRP A 157 1.28 10.55 6.93
N ARG A 158 2.38 10.51 7.70
CA ARG A 158 3.33 9.39 7.70
C ARG A 158 3.07 8.47 8.87
N TRP A 159 2.82 7.20 8.58
CA TRP A 159 2.58 6.18 9.60
C TRP A 159 3.61 5.05 9.50
N CYS A 160 4.44 4.90 10.54
CA CYS A 160 5.26 3.70 10.71
C CYS A 160 4.48 2.70 11.57
N VAL A 161 4.23 1.49 11.05
CA VAL A 161 3.62 0.42 11.84
C VAL A 161 4.59 0.06 12.98
N PRO A 162 4.21 0.20 14.26
CA PRO A 162 5.10 -0.17 15.36
C PRO A 162 5.39 -1.66 15.29
N SER A 163 6.66 -2.04 15.25
CA SER A 163 7.06 -3.38 15.65
C SER A 163 6.68 -3.52 17.13
N ARG A 164 5.81 -4.47 17.50
CA ARG A 164 5.52 -4.76 18.91
C ARG A 164 6.86 -5.01 19.62
N LEU A 165 7.35 -4.01 20.35
CA LEU A 165 8.42 -4.19 21.32
C LEU A 165 7.84 -5.15 22.36
N GLY A 166 8.43 -6.34 22.46
CA GLY A 166 8.12 -7.24 23.54
C GLY A 166 8.61 -6.60 24.83
N GLU A 167 7.68 -6.06 25.62
CA GLU A 167 7.91 -5.71 27.02
C GLU A 167 8.44 -6.95 27.77
N PRO A 168 9.62 -6.89 28.40
CA PRO A 168 10.06 -7.93 29.32
C PRO A 168 9.39 -7.73 30.68
N HIS A 169 8.61 -8.72 31.13
CA HIS A 169 8.28 -8.92 32.54
C HIS A 169 9.37 -9.77 33.20
#